data_AF-A0A2D6PR99-F1
#
_entry.id   AF-A0A2D6PR99-F1
#
_cell.length_a   1.000
_cell.length_b   1.000
_cell.length_c   1.000
_cell.angle_alpha   90.00
_cell.angle_beta   90.00
_cell.angle_gamma   90.00
#
_symmetry.space_group_name_H-M   'P 1'
#
loop_
_entity.id
_entity.type
_entity.pdbx_description
1 polymer ?
#
loop_
_entity_poly.entity_id
_entity_poly.type
_entity_poly.pdbx_seq_one_letter_code
_entity_poly.pdbx_strand_id
1 'polypeptide(L)'
;MLAELVTLWFLSATEGHRIGEHLPGPSGNLMHAPAGGLLAALLVRTAVPLRGWISAESWPGLRTRVGGWTLAACFAWGVIDEVHQFHVLGRNCSVLDICADVLGALLVLVSPWPAGLGRATTWRPVIVLALIALGLGVLGWLGRPFPDRVLEDLVTALTGSSSR
;
A
#
# COMPACT_ATOMS: atom_id res chain seq x y z
N MET A 1 -16.28 7.16 -2.55
CA MET A 1 -14.81 7.27 -2.69
C MET A 1 -14.22 8.35 -1.80
N LEU A 2 -14.71 9.60 -1.82
CA LEU A 2 -14.14 10.68 -0.99
C LEU A 2 -14.25 10.38 0.51
N ALA A 3 -15.41 9.90 0.98
CA ALA A 3 -15.62 9.58 2.40
C ALA A 3 -14.66 8.49 2.89
N GLU A 4 -14.42 7.48 2.07
CA GLU A 4 -13.54 6.34 2.37
C GLU A 4 -12.08 6.77 2.43
N LEU A 5 -11.63 7.64 1.50
CA LEU A 5 -10.30 8.25 1.56
C LEU A 5 -10.11 9.11 2.82
N VAL A 6 -11.14 9.88 3.18
CA VAL A 6 -11.15 10.66 4.42
C VAL A 6 -11.07 9.76 5.64
N THR A 7 -11.79 8.63 5.65
CA THR A 7 -11.68 7.64 6.73
C THR A 7 -10.27 7.05 6.83
N LEU A 8 -9.67 6.64 5.71
CA LEU A 8 -8.29 6.12 5.70
C LEU A 8 -7.30 7.16 6.24
N TRP A 9 -7.46 8.42 5.83
CA TRP A 9 -6.65 9.53 6.31
C TRP A 9 -6.76 9.73 7.83
N PHE A 10 -7.98 9.73 8.38
CA PHE A 10 -8.16 9.89 9.82
C PHE A 10 -7.65 8.69 10.62
N LEU A 11 -7.73 7.47 10.09
CA LEU A 11 -7.15 6.30 10.73
C LEU A 11 -5.62 6.40 10.78
N SER A 12 -5.00 6.88 9.71
CA SER A 12 -3.55 7.13 9.63
C SER A 12 -3.06 8.22 10.60
N ALA A 13 -3.90 9.21 10.90
CA ALA A 13 -3.60 10.27 11.88
C ALA A 13 -3.57 9.79 13.34
N THR A 14 -3.78 8.49 13.61
CA THR A 14 -3.74 7.94 14.97
C THR A 14 -2.30 7.92 15.51
N GLU A 15 -2.10 8.47 16.70
CA GLU A 15 -0.78 8.51 17.36
C GLU A 15 -0.17 7.10 17.53
N GLY A 16 1.14 7.00 17.30
CA GLY A 16 1.81 5.69 17.21
C GLY A 16 1.81 4.88 18.51
N HIS A 17 1.79 5.52 19.68
CA HIS A 17 1.73 4.84 20.97
C HIS A 17 0.48 3.93 21.11
N ARG A 18 -0.69 4.41 20.66
CA ARG A 18 -1.95 3.63 20.69
C ARG A 18 -1.90 2.42 19.78
N ILE A 19 -1.24 2.55 18.64
CA ILE A 19 -1.11 1.46 17.68
C ILE A 19 -0.13 0.41 18.22
N GLY A 20 1.01 0.84 18.75
CA GLY A 20 2.04 -0.06 19.30
C GLY A 20 1.58 -0.89 20.49
N GLU A 21 0.65 -0.37 21.31
CA GLU A 21 0.03 -1.11 22.42
C GLU A 21 -0.83 -2.29 21.96
N HIS A 22 -1.49 -2.18 20.80
CA HIS A 22 -2.44 -3.19 20.31
C HIS A 22 -1.87 -4.06 19.19
N LEU A 23 -0.94 -3.52 18.40
CA LEU A 23 -0.34 -4.17 17.23
C LEU A 23 1.18 -3.98 17.28
N PRO A 24 1.87 -4.71 18.18
CA PRO A 24 3.30 -4.53 18.36
C PRO A 24 4.07 -4.99 17.12
N GLY A 25 5.13 -4.23 16.85
CA GLY A 25 6.07 -4.48 15.78
C GLY A 25 5.41 -4.48 14.38
N PRO A 26 5.84 -5.37 13.48
CA PRO A 26 5.48 -5.34 12.06
C PRO A 26 4.02 -5.71 11.77
N SER A 27 3.27 -6.18 12.77
CA SER A 27 1.83 -6.41 12.64
C SER A 27 1.06 -5.12 12.37
N GLY A 28 1.50 -3.98 12.93
CA GLY A 28 0.95 -2.66 12.62
C GLY A 28 1.13 -2.29 11.15
N ASN A 29 2.33 -2.52 10.61
CA ASN A 29 2.68 -2.23 9.22
C ASN A 29 1.82 -3.06 8.23
N LEU A 30 1.50 -4.31 8.59
CA LEU A 30 0.66 -5.17 7.74
C LEU A 30 -0.79 -4.68 7.61
N MET A 31 -1.27 -3.82 8.52
CA MET A 31 -2.62 -3.23 8.42
C MET A 31 -2.76 -2.25 7.25
N HIS A 32 -1.64 -1.78 6.69
CA HIS A 32 -1.64 -1.02 5.44
C HIS A 32 -2.10 -1.86 4.25
N ALA A 33 -1.83 -3.18 4.23
CA ALA A 33 -2.25 -4.02 3.12
C ALA A 33 -3.78 -4.05 2.92
N PRO A 34 -4.62 -4.24 3.95
CA PRO A 34 -6.06 -4.03 3.84
C PRO A 34 -6.46 -2.64 3.32
N ALA A 35 -5.79 -1.56 3.79
CA ALA A 35 -6.08 -0.19 3.37
C ALA A 35 -5.75 0.04 1.89
N GLY A 36 -4.54 -0.32 1.45
CA GLY A 36 -4.12 -0.27 0.05
C GLY A 36 -4.97 -1.16 -0.85
N GLY A 37 -5.41 -2.32 -0.35
CA GLY A 37 -6.38 -3.18 -1.04
C GLY A 37 -7.73 -2.50 -1.22
N LEU A 38 -8.29 -1.89 -0.17
CA LEU A 38 -9.54 -1.14 -0.26
C LEU A 38 -9.42 0.01 -1.27
N LEU A 39 -8.34 0.79 -1.22
CA LEU A 39 -8.07 1.85 -2.19
C LEU A 39 -8.03 1.30 -3.62
N ALA A 40 -7.29 0.21 -3.85
CA ALA A 40 -7.21 -0.42 -5.16
C ALA A 40 -8.57 -0.89 -5.67
N ALA A 41 -9.38 -1.50 -4.80
CA ALA A 41 -10.73 -1.93 -5.14
C ALA A 41 -11.60 -0.72 -5.53
N LEU A 42 -11.52 0.40 -4.80
CA LEU A 42 -12.25 1.63 -5.13
C LEU A 42 -11.81 2.21 -6.49
N LEU A 43 -10.50 2.23 -6.77
CA LEU A 43 -9.96 2.71 -8.06
C LEU A 43 -10.37 1.82 -9.23
N VAL A 44 -10.31 0.50 -9.05
CA VAL A 44 -10.79 -0.45 -10.06
C VAL A 44 -12.29 -0.29 -10.27
N ARG A 45 -13.08 -0.05 -9.20
CA ARG A 45 -14.52 0.21 -9.29
C ARG A 45 -14.87 1.46 -10.10
N THR A 46 -14.08 2.52 -10.00
CA THR A 46 -14.34 3.75 -10.76
C THR A 46 -13.95 3.61 -12.23
N ALA A 47 -12.94 2.79 -12.52
CA ALA A 47 -12.45 2.57 -13.88
C ALA A 47 -13.21 1.46 -14.65
N VAL A 48 -13.87 0.53 -13.95
CA VAL A 48 -14.55 -0.64 -14.53
C VAL A 48 -16.04 -0.57 -14.24
N PRO A 49 -16.93 -0.67 -15.25
CA PRO A 49 -18.36 -0.71 -15.03
C PRO A 49 -18.76 -1.82 -14.04
N LEU A 50 -19.81 -1.60 -13.23
CA LEU A 50 -20.29 -2.58 -12.23
C LEU A 50 -20.55 -3.99 -12.79
N ARG A 51 -21.03 -4.10 -14.04
CA ARG A 51 -21.19 -5.41 -14.71
C ARG A 51 -19.85 -6.11 -14.97
N GLY A 52 -18.78 -5.34 -15.12
CA GLY A 52 -17.45 -5.84 -15.36
C GLY A 52 -16.72 -6.36 -14.11
N TRP A 53 -17.26 -6.12 -12.92
CA TRP A 53 -16.73 -6.70 -11.67
C TRP A 53 -16.98 -8.20 -11.53
N ILE A 54 -18.05 -8.69 -12.17
CA ILE A 54 -18.49 -10.09 -12.05
C ILE A 54 -17.97 -10.93 -13.23
N SER A 55 -17.45 -10.29 -14.29
CA SER A 55 -16.93 -10.98 -15.47
C SER A 55 -15.40 -11.02 -15.48
N ALA A 56 -14.89 -12.22 -15.78
CA ALA A 56 -13.47 -12.50 -16.04
C ALA A 56 -12.84 -11.55 -17.05
N GLU A 57 -13.62 -11.26 -18.09
CA GLU A 57 -13.13 -10.64 -19.32
C GLU A 57 -12.91 -9.15 -19.14
N SER A 58 -13.54 -8.56 -18.13
CA SER A 58 -13.53 -7.14 -17.83
C SER A 58 -12.69 -6.76 -16.62
N TRP A 59 -12.14 -7.74 -15.89
CA TRP A 59 -11.23 -7.44 -14.80
C TRP A 59 -9.90 -6.90 -15.35
N PRO A 60 -9.46 -5.70 -14.93
CA PRO A 60 -8.30 -5.05 -15.53
C PRO A 60 -7.00 -5.81 -15.26
N GLY A 61 -6.91 -6.62 -14.21
CA GLY A 61 -5.69 -7.36 -13.89
C GLY A 61 -4.45 -6.46 -13.82
N LEU A 62 -3.25 -7.04 -13.83
CA LEU A 62 -2.01 -6.26 -13.66
C LEU A 62 -1.45 -5.65 -14.94
N ARG A 63 -1.84 -6.15 -16.12
CA ARG A 63 -1.23 -5.75 -17.41
C ARG A 63 -2.01 -4.68 -18.14
N THR A 64 -3.19 -4.30 -17.64
CA THR A 64 -3.93 -3.20 -18.25
C THR A 64 -3.42 -1.87 -17.75
N ARG A 65 -3.74 -0.83 -18.53
CA ARG A 65 -3.54 0.56 -18.12
C ARG A 65 -4.20 0.85 -16.77
N VAL A 66 -5.38 0.27 -16.49
CA VAL A 66 -6.08 0.44 -15.22
C VAL A 66 -5.28 -0.19 -14.08
N GLY A 67 -4.84 -1.44 -14.19
CA GLY A 67 -4.04 -2.08 -13.16
C GLY A 67 -2.72 -1.35 -12.87
N GLY A 68 -2.03 -0.90 -13.92
CA GLY A 68 -0.81 -0.10 -13.78
C GLY A 68 -1.07 1.22 -13.05
N TRP A 69 -2.14 1.95 -13.42
CA TRP A 69 -2.54 3.17 -12.71
C TRP A 69 -2.96 2.91 -11.27
N THR A 70 -3.68 1.81 -10.99
CA THR A 70 -4.07 1.43 -9.64
C THR A 70 -2.85 1.20 -8.76
N LEU A 71 -1.84 0.46 -9.22
CA LEU A 71 -0.61 0.27 -8.47
C LEU A 71 0.16 1.57 -8.26
N ALA A 72 0.28 2.41 -9.30
CA ALA A 72 0.95 3.70 -9.19
C ALA A 72 0.23 4.63 -8.20
N ALA A 73 -1.10 4.64 -8.20
CA ALA A 73 -1.91 5.43 -7.28
C ALA A 73 -1.80 4.92 -5.84
N CYS A 74 -1.83 3.60 -5.61
CA CYS A 74 -1.63 3.03 -4.27
C CYS A 74 -0.22 3.30 -3.74
N PHE A 75 0.82 3.19 -4.60
CA PHE A 75 2.18 3.56 -4.22
C PHE A 75 2.28 5.06 -3.86
N ALA A 76 1.74 5.94 -4.70
CA ALA A 76 1.73 7.37 -4.43
C ALA A 76 0.94 7.71 -3.16
N TRP A 77 -0.16 7.02 -2.90
CA TRP A 77 -0.92 7.16 -1.66
C TRP A 77 -0.11 6.76 -0.45
N GLY A 78 0.57 5.59 -0.47
CA GLY A 78 1.44 5.18 0.63
C GLY A 78 2.55 6.19 0.90
N VAL A 79 3.18 6.76 -0.13
CA VAL A 79 4.18 7.84 0.04
C VAL A 79 3.56 9.08 0.72
N ILE A 80 2.37 9.50 0.29
CA ILE A 80 1.65 10.62 0.90
C ILE A 80 1.30 10.32 2.36
N ASP A 81 0.90 9.08 2.66
CA ASP A 81 0.57 8.62 4.00
C ASP A 81 1.78 8.69 4.94
N GLU A 82 2.95 8.23 4.49
CA GLU A 82 4.20 8.34 5.26
C GLU A 82 4.60 9.80 5.53
N VAL A 83 4.47 10.67 4.52
CA VAL A 83 4.70 12.12 4.71
C VAL A 83 3.72 12.72 5.70
N HIS A 84 2.45 12.29 5.68
CA HIS A 84 1.46 12.72 6.67
C HIS A 84 1.84 12.25 8.07
N GLN A 85 2.14 10.96 8.22
CA GLN A 85 2.50 10.35 9.49
C GLN A 85 3.79 10.88 10.09
N PHE A 86 4.74 11.36 9.28
CA PHE A 86 5.93 12.07 9.77
C PHE A 86 5.57 13.26 10.70
N HIS A 87 4.39 13.86 10.50
CA HIS A 87 3.90 14.97 11.32
C HIS A 87 3.02 14.50 12.49
N VAL A 88 2.78 13.20 12.63
CA VAL A 88 1.97 12.60 13.70
C VAL A 88 2.89 12.14 14.82
N LEU A 89 2.61 12.59 16.05
CA LEU A 89 3.45 12.32 17.21
C LEU A 89 3.57 10.80 17.46
N GLY A 90 4.82 10.33 17.60
CA GLY A 90 5.14 8.95 17.93
C GLY A 90 4.95 7.95 16.77
N ARG A 91 4.68 8.41 15.55
CA ARG A 91 4.75 7.59 14.34
C ARG A 91 6.17 7.68 13.75
N ASN A 92 6.64 6.57 13.18
CA ASN A 92 7.88 6.53 12.42
C ASN A 92 7.52 6.24 10.97
N CYS A 93 8.18 6.91 10.04
CA CYS A 93 8.02 6.59 8.63
C CYS A 93 8.61 5.21 8.34
N SER A 94 7.94 4.46 7.47
CA SER A 94 8.21 3.06 7.21
C SER A 94 8.05 2.76 5.72
N VAL A 95 9.15 2.40 5.06
CA VAL A 95 9.07 1.91 3.66
C VAL A 95 8.25 0.62 3.57
N LEU A 96 8.17 -0.14 4.67
CA LEU A 96 7.35 -1.34 4.74
C LEU A 96 5.86 -1.03 4.63
N ASP A 97 5.41 0.13 5.09
CA ASP A 97 3.99 0.52 5.07
C ASP A 97 3.57 0.82 3.62
N ILE A 98 4.41 1.54 2.87
CA ILE A 98 4.26 1.72 1.41
C ILE A 98 4.25 0.37 0.68
N CYS A 99 5.15 -0.54 1.04
CA CYS A 99 5.19 -1.87 0.45
C CYS A 99 3.92 -2.68 0.75
N ALA A 100 3.40 -2.57 1.97
CA ALA A 100 2.16 -3.20 2.39
C ALA A 100 0.95 -2.63 1.63
N ASP A 101 0.87 -1.32 1.42
CA ASP A 101 -0.18 -0.70 0.58
C ASP A 101 -0.18 -1.25 -0.84
N VAL A 102 1.01 -1.33 -1.46
CA VAL A 102 1.17 -1.90 -2.81
C VAL A 102 0.83 -3.39 -2.82
N LEU A 103 1.21 -4.14 -1.79
CA LEU A 103 0.85 -5.55 -1.64
C LEU A 103 -0.66 -5.73 -1.59
N GLY A 104 -1.38 -4.91 -0.82
CA GLY A 104 -2.84 -4.86 -0.79
C GLY A 104 -3.45 -4.67 -2.18
N ALA A 105 -2.92 -3.71 -2.92
CA ALA A 105 -3.36 -3.43 -4.28
C ALA A 105 -3.11 -4.60 -5.25
N LEU A 106 -1.93 -5.22 -5.15
CA LEU A 106 -1.60 -6.43 -5.92
C LEU A 106 -2.59 -7.55 -5.63
N LEU A 107 -2.89 -7.81 -4.35
CA LEU A 107 -3.82 -8.85 -3.93
C LEU A 107 -5.21 -8.63 -4.55
N VAL A 108 -5.72 -7.40 -4.56
CA VAL A 108 -7.00 -7.09 -5.22
C VAL A 108 -6.92 -7.36 -6.72
N LEU A 109 -5.90 -6.84 -7.41
CA LEU A 109 -5.77 -7.00 -8.86
C LEU A 109 -5.61 -8.46 -9.30
N VAL A 110 -5.12 -9.35 -8.45
CA VAL A 110 -5.01 -10.79 -8.72
C VAL A 110 -6.12 -11.64 -8.09
N SER A 111 -6.93 -11.08 -7.19
CA SER A 111 -7.97 -11.81 -6.44
C SER A 111 -9.00 -12.57 -7.28
N PRO A 112 -9.37 -12.16 -8.51
CA PRO A 112 -10.32 -12.95 -9.33
C PRO A 112 -9.72 -14.25 -9.88
N TRP A 113 -8.41 -14.46 -9.73
CA TRP A 113 -7.68 -15.58 -10.32
C TRP A 113 -8.21 -16.97 -9.92
N PRO A 114 -8.52 -17.28 -8.65
CA PRO A 114 -9.01 -18.61 -8.27
C PRO A 114 -10.33 -18.98 -8.97
N ALA A 115 -11.12 -17.98 -9.39
CA ALA A 115 -12.36 -18.17 -10.13
C ALA A 115 -12.14 -18.27 -11.67
N GLY A 116 -10.89 -18.33 -12.14
CA GLY A 116 -10.54 -18.37 -13.56
C GLY A 116 -10.71 -17.02 -14.28
N LEU A 117 -10.97 -15.96 -13.52
CA LEU A 117 -11.25 -14.61 -14.02
C LEU A 117 -9.93 -13.83 -14.24
N GLY A 118 -9.73 -13.23 -15.42
CA GLY A 118 -8.61 -12.31 -15.66
C GLY A 118 -7.20 -12.93 -15.65
N ARG A 119 -7.02 -14.12 -16.25
CA ARG A 119 -5.71 -14.82 -16.29
C ARG A 119 -4.57 -13.92 -16.76
N ALA A 120 -3.64 -13.60 -15.86
CA ALA A 120 -2.33 -13.13 -16.27
C ALA A 120 -1.64 -14.28 -17.02
N THR A 121 -1.34 -14.08 -18.32
CA THR A 121 -0.69 -15.11 -19.14
C THR A 121 0.69 -15.54 -18.64
N THR A 122 1.31 -14.81 -17.70
CA THR A 122 2.55 -15.20 -17.02
C THR A 122 2.62 -14.66 -15.59
N TRP A 123 2.85 -15.53 -14.61
CA TRP A 123 2.93 -15.24 -13.16
C TRP A 123 4.16 -14.41 -12.73
N ARG A 124 5.18 -14.31 -13.59
CA ARG A 124 6.51 -13.82 -13.25
C ARG A 124 6.54 -12.40 -12.65
N PRO A 125 5.88 -11.37 -13.20
CA PRO A 125 5.98 -10.02 -12.66
C PRO A 125 5.31 -9.89 -11.29
N VAL A 126 4.21 -10.59 -11.08
CA VAL A 126 3.47 -10.61 -9.80
C VAL A 126 4.34 -11.22 -8.72
N ILE A 127 4.93 -12.38 -9.02
CA ILE A 127 5.83 -13.08 -8.11
C ILE A 127 7.05 -12.19 -7.82
N VAL A 128 7.65 -11.55 -8.83
CA VAL A 128 8.79 -10.64 -8.61
C VAL A 128 8.42 -9.47 -7.71
N LEU A 129 7.28 -8.80 -7.95
CA LEU A 129 6.85 -7.67 -7.11
C LEU A 129 6.49 -8.11 -5.69
N ALA A 130 5.80 -9.24 -5.53
CA ALA A 130 5.49 -9.82 -4.23
C ALA A 130 6.76 -10.23 -3.48
N LEU A 131 7.75 -10.82 -4.18
CA LEU A 131 9.05 -11.19 -3.59
C LEU A 131 9.89 -9.96 -3.24
N ILE A 132 9.82 -8.88 -4.01
CA ILE A 132 10.49 -7.61 -3.68
C ILE A 132 9.84 -7.02 -2.42
N ALA A 133 8.51 -6.92 -2.37
CA ALA A 133 7.79 -6.42 -1.20
C ALA A 133 8.07 -7.27 0.05
N LEU A 134 8.04 -8.60 -0.09
CA LEU A 134 8.37 -9.54 0.98
C LEU A 134 9.84 -9.41 1.42
N GLY A 135 10.77 -9.30 0.47
CA GLY A 135 12.19 -9.14 0.74
C GLY A 135 12.49 -7.84 1.49
N LEU A 136 11.85 -6.74 1.09
CA LEU A 136 11.95 -5.45 1.79
C LEU A 136 11.37 -5.55 3.21
N GLY A 137 10.23 -6.23 3.37
CA GLY A 137 9.64 -6.48 4.69
C GLY A 137 10.50 -7.35 5.59
N VAL A 138 11.12 -8.41 5.07
CA VAL A 138 12.06 -9.25 5.83
C VAL A 138 13.32 -8.47 6.18
N LEU A 139 13.86 -7.65 5.27
CA LEU A 139 15.02 -6.81 5.55
C LEU A 139 14.75 -5.75 6.63
N GLY A 140 13.56 -5.14 6.61
CA GLY A 140 13.09 -4.25 7.67
C GLY A 140 12.90 -4.99 9.00
N TRP A 141 12.26 -6.17 8.97
CA TRP A 141 12.06 -7.03 10.15
C TRP A 141 13.37 -7.43 10.82
N LEU A 142 14.39 -7.77 10.04
CA LEU A 142 15.71 -8.19 10.55
C LEU A 142 16.52 -7.04 11.17
N GLY A 143 15.92 -5.88 11.39
CA GLY A 143 16.46 -4.84 12.27
C GLY A 143 17.57 -4.01 11.64
N ARG A 144 17.68 -3.99 10.31
CA ARG A 144 18.51 -2.98 9.64
C ARG A 144 17.63 -1.75 9.39
N PRO A 145 17.88 -0.59 10.04
CA PRO A 145 17.10 0.66 9.89
C PRO A 145 17.31 1.33 8.50
N PHE A 146 17.66 0.53 7.50
CA PHE A 146 18.36 0.97 6.31
C PHE A 146 17.46 1.46 5.15
N PRO A 147 16.12 1.38 5.22
CA PRO A 147 15.27 2.24 4.39
C PRO A 147 14.69 3.44 5.14
N ASP A 148 14.40 3.33 6.44
CA ASP A 148 13.58 4.33 7.14
C ASP A 148 14.33 5.65 7.37
N ARG A 149 15.63 5.59 7.69
CA ARG A 149 16.47 6.81 7.77
C ARG A 149 16.55 7.56 6.46
N VAL A 150 16.63 6.85 5.33
CA VAL A 150 16.66 7.49 4.01
C VAL A 150 15.33 8.18 3.74
N LEU A 151 14.22 7.56 4.16
CA LEU A 151 12.89 8.15 4.03
C LEU A 151 12.74 9.37 4.95
N GLU A 152 13.18 9.30 6.20
CA GLU A 152 13.23 10.43 7.15
C GLU A 152 14.07 11.59 6.59
N ASP A 153 15.30 11.31 6.14
CA ASP A 153 16.20 12.31 5.55
C ASP A 153 15.57 12.98 4.32
N LEU A 154 14.93 12.19 3.45
CA LEU A 154 14.22 12.71 2.27
C LEU A 154 13.06 13.61 2.67
N VAL A 155 12.23 13.17 3.62
CA VAL A 155 11.08 13.95 4.09
C VAL A 155 11.56 15.25 4.74
N THR A 156 12.57 15.19 5.62
CA THR A 156 13.21 16.37 6.21
C THR A 156 13.76 17.33 5.16
N ALA A 157 14.41 16.81 4.11
CA ALA A 157 14.91 17.64 3.01
C ALA A 157 13.78 18.31 2.21
N LEU A 158 12.66 17.62 2.00
CA LEU A 158 11.50 18.13 1.26
C LEU A 158 10.66 19.13 2.05
N THR A 159 10.56 18.96 3.38
CA THR A 159 9.72 19.81 4.25
C THR A 159 10.51 20.95 4.91
N GLY A 160 11.85 20.86 4.94
CA GLY A 160 12.70 21.81 5.66
C GLY A 160 12.58 21.72 7.19
N SER A 161 11.96 20.67 7.73
CA SER A 161 11.81 20.49 9.17
C SER A 161 13.04 19.79 9.77
N SER A 162 13.82 20.50 10.60
CA SER A 162 14.84 19.84 11.43
C SER A 162 14.15 18.90 12.42
N SER A 163 14.56 17.63 12.46
CA SER A 163 14.08 16.61 13.39
C SER A 163 14.05 17.16 14.83
N ARG A 164 12.86 17.16 15.45
CA ARG A 164 12.67 17.52 16.87
C ARG A 164 12.91 16.33 17.78
#